data_AF-A0A9X3J0J6-F1
#
_entry.id   AF-A0A9X3J0J6-F1
#
_cell.length_a   1.000
_cell.length_b   1.000
_cell.length_c   1.000
_cell.angle_alpha   90.00
_cell.angle_beta   90.00
_cell.angle_gamma   90.00
#
_symmetry.space_group_name_H-M   'P 1'
#
loop_
_entity.id
_entity.type
_entity.pdbx_description
1 polymer ?
#
loop_
_entity_poly.entity_id
_entity_poly.type
_entity_poly.pdbx_seq_one_letter_code
_entity_poly.pdbx_strand_id
1 'polypeptide(L)'
;MNRGETEGRSGAAPGESEHARIDRVDRAGPMGHDREDRIVTAVFRAVMRGADALVDLDTIAAALEAHHAREPAVTREVVAAVGPAALLELTRGLLRERVPLPQFAALLDAVASEPLLRQAGERSRWLAALRERLAPHWVHEVVAAHARVGAVTWTRPVSDAEAALLSRAVSGERGLRLGLDARSRQTWRRRVLQNDVAGGRNEDGPPPIVVCSPRARPVFALLLARGTPHVTVLSTVELQEAELPVPGDPDGPPARWFEAPVQHAGGASRGRTLPGERDTA
;
A
#
# COMPACT_ATOMS: atom_id res chain seq x y z
N MET A 1 -53.91 69.39 40.01
CA MET A 1 -52.66 70.14 39.83
C MET A 1 -51.79 69.36 38.85
N ASN A 2 -51.46 70.00 37.72
CA ASN A 2 -50.49 69.68 36.64
C ASN A 2 -50.57 68.29 35.95
N ARG A 3 -50.83 68.16 34.63
CA ARG A 3 -50.23 68.71 33.37
C ARG A 3 -48.78 68.29 33.09
N GLY A 4 -48.58 67.76 31.88
CA GLY A 4 -47.31 67.51 31.16
C GLY A 4 -47.40 66.18 30.39
N GLU A 5 -47.94 66.09 29.17
CA GLU A 5 -47.31 66.42 27.85
C GLU A 5 -46.04 65.57 27.59
N THR A 6 -46.09 64.50 26.78
CA THR A 6 -46.00 64.36 25.30
C THR A 6 -44.59 64.48 24.71
N GLU A 7 -44.39 63.65 23.67
CA GLU A 7 -43.23 63.55 22.74
C GLU A 7 -42.06 62.72 23.28
N GLY A 8 -41.48 61.76 22.57
CA GLY A 8 -41.50 61.45 21.14
C GLY A 8 -40.06 61.14 20.72
N ARG A 9 -39.81 59.90 20.25
CA ARG A 9 -38.69 59.48 19.35
C ARG A 9 -38.70 57.94 19.34
N SER A 10 -39.23 57.32 18.28
CA SER A 10 -38.53 57.07 17.02
C SER A 10 -37.20 56.35 17.23
N GLY A 11 -37.25 55.03 17.07
CA GLY A 11 -36.08 54.14 17.10
C GLY A 11 -36.39 52.86 16.33
N ALA A 12 -36.87 52.99 15.10
CA ALA A 12 -36.74 51.93 14.11
C ALA A 12 -35.28 51.89 13.67
N ALA A 13 -34.59 50.80 13.98
CA ALA A 13 -33.28 50.47 13.43
C ALA A 13 -33.07 48.93 13.57
N PRO A 14 -32.18 48.32 12.79
CA PRO A 14 -32.60 47.57 11.61
C PRO A 14 -32.07 46.14 11.67
N GLY A 15 -32.65 45.28 10.82
CA GLY A 15 -31.96 44.10 10.27
C GLY A 15 -31.35 43.16 11.31
N GLU A 16 -32.14 42.18 11.76
CA GLU A 16 -31.57 40.87 12.05
C GLU A 16 -30.85 40.41 10.78
N SER A 17 -29.54 40.62 10.79
CA SER A 17 -28.68 40.37 9.66
C SER A 17 -28.71 38.88 9.36
N GLU A 18 -28.96 38.56 8.10
CA GLU A 18 -28.81 37.25 7.49
C GLU A 18 -27.41 36.63 7.77
N HIS A 19 -26.46 37.44 8.24
CA HIS A 19 -25.14 37.03 8.73
C HIS A 19 -25.18 36.22 10.05
N ALA A 20 -26.16 36.43 10.94
CA ALA A 20 -26.27 35.65 12.17
C ALA A 20 -26.84 34.23 11.93
N ARG A 21 -27.41 33.96 10.75
CA ARG A 21 -27.80 32.61 10.31
C ARG A 21 -26.67 31.87 9.59
N ILE A 22 -25.71 32.59 9.01
CA ILE A 22 -24.55 32.01 8.33
C ILE A 22 -23.51 31.48 9.35
N ASP A 23 -23.35 32.15 10.50
CA ASP A 23 -22.43 31.71 11.57
C ASP A 23 -22.88 30.45 12.35
N ARG A 24 -24.01 29.83 12.01
CA ARG A 24 -24.46 28.56 12.62
C ARG A 24 -24.25 27.34 11.74
N VAL A 25 -23.73 27.50 10.52
CA VAL A 25 -23.44 26.41 9.57
C VAL A 25 -21.98 25.91 9.72
N ASP A 26 -21.10 26.66 10.36
CA ASP A 26 -19.68 26.30 10.57
C ASP A 26 -19.40 25.47 11.84
N ARG A 27 -20.33 24.61 12.26
CA ARG A 27 -19.99 23.48 13.13
C ARG A 27 -19.56 22.30 12.26
N ALA A 28 -18.33 22.37 11.80
CA ALA A 28 -17.65 21.30 11.09
C ALA A 28 -17.62 20.00 11.91
N GLY A 29 -18.31 18.98 11.40
CA GLY A 29 -18.11 17.56 11.69
C GLY A 29 -19.22 16.68 11.08
N PRO A 30 -18.94 15.44 10.61
CA PRO A 30 -17.77 14.96 9.88
C PRO A 30 -18.01 14.97 8.36
N MET A 31 -16.93 15.10 7.59
CA MET A 31 -16.82 15.14 6.12
C MET A 31 -17.84 14.26 5.36
N GLY A 32 -18.98 14.84 5.00
CA GLY A 32 -19.84 14.31 3.96
C GLY A 32 -19.15 14.54 2.62
N HIS A 33 -18.32 13.60 2.18
CA HIS A 33 -17.66 13.67 0.87
C HIS A 33 -18.71 13.94 -0.21
N ASP A 34 -18.54 15.10 -0.87
CA ASP A 34 -19.35 15.50 -2.01
C ASP A 34 -19.37 14.36 -3.05
N ARG A 35 -20.42 14.27 -3.86
CA ARG A 35 -20.50 13.31 -4.96
C ARG A 35 -19.24 13.36 -5.83
N GLU A 36 -18.67 14.56 -6.00
CA GLU A 36 -17.42 14.79 -6.72
C GLU A 36 -16.23 14.07 -6.05
N ASP A 37 -16.03 14.25 -4.74
CA ASP A 37 -15.00 13.53 -3.97
C ASP A 37 -15.10 12.02 -4.10
N ARG A 38 -16.33 11.49 -4.09
CA ARG A 38 -16.58 10.05 -4.24
C ARG A 38 -16.20 9.56 -5.63
N ILE A 39 -16.49 10.34 -6.68
CA ILE A 39 -16.10 10.02 -8.06
C ILE A 39 -14.57 10.07 -8.20
N VAL A 40 -13.93 11.15 -7.74
CA VAL A 40 -12.47 11.31 -7.79
C VAL A 40 -11.78 10.16 -7.06
N THR A 41 -12.24 9.81 -5.87
CA THR A 41 -11.72 8.69 -5.08
C THR A 41 -11.91 7.36 -5.80
N ALA A 42 -13.05 7.13 -6.45
CA ALA A 42 -13.31 5.91 -7.21
C ALA A 42 -12.40 5.78 -8.44
N VAL A 43 -12.24 6.87 -9.21
CA VAL A 43 -11.34 6.94 -10.37
C VAL A 43 -9.90 6.74 -9.95
N PHE A 44 -9.42 7.45 -8.93
CA PHE A 44 -8.07 7.27 -8.38
C PHE A 44 -7.84 5.81 -7.97
N ARG A 45 -8.78 5.18 -7.26
CA ARG A 45 -8.68 3.77 -6.87
C ARG A 45 -8.70 2.82 -8.07
N ALA A 46 -9.37 3.17 -9.16
CA ALA A 46 -9.39 2.38 -10.39
C ALA A 46 -8.03 2.47 -11.11
N VAL A 47 -7.50 3.69 -11.28
CA VAL A 47 -6.18 3.95 -11.85
C VAL A 47 -5.10 3.22 -11.04
N MET A 48 -5.06 3.40 -9.71
CA MET A 48 -4.09 2.73 -8.84
C MET A 48 -4.26 1.21 -8.74
N ARG A 49 -5.37 0.65 -9.24
CA ARG A 49 -5.57 -0.80 -9.34
C ARG A 49 -5.04 -1.39 -10.65
N GLY A 50 -4.92 -0.57 -11.69
CA GLY A 50 -4.41 -0.95 -13.01
C GLY A 50 -3.16 -0.18 -13.43
N ALA A 51 -2.45 0.44 -12.49
CA ALA A 51 -1.28 1.28 -12.79
C ALA A 51 -0.19 0.53 -13.56
N ASP A 52 -0.02 -0.76 -13.29
CA ASP A 52 0.91 -1.64 -14.01
C ASP A 52 0.55 -1.81 -15.50
N ALA A 53 -0.74 -1.73 -15.84
CA ALA A 53 -1.20 -1.80 -17.23
C ALA A 53 -0.98 -0.49 -18.00
N LEU A 54 -0.67 0.62 -17.31
CA LEU A 54 -0.40 1.92 -17.94
C LEU A 54 1.04 2.06 -18.44
N VAL A 55 1.91 1.13 -18.07
CA VAL A 55 3.30 1.09 -18.55
C VAL A 55 3.43 -0.10 -19.49
N ASP A 56 3.92 0.14 -20.69
CA ASP A 56 4.17 -0.87 -21.72
C ASP A 56 5.65 -0.88 -22.16
N LEU A 57 5.95 -1.78 -23.10
CA LEU A 57 7.32 -1.97 -23.57
C LEU A 57 7.83 -0.75 -24.35
N ASP A 58 6.96 -0.09 -25.11
CA ASP A 58 7.30 1.10 -25.89
C ASP A 58 7.67 2.26 -24.95
N THR A 59 6.93 2.43 -23.85
CA THR A 59 7.24 3.40 -22.79
C THR A 59 8.62 3.15 -22.19
N ILE A 60 8.95 1.88 -21.88
CA ILE A 60 10.27 1.52 -21.33
C ILE A 60 11.38 1.72 -22.37
N ALA A 61 11.15 1.35 -23.63
CA ALA A 61 12.13 1.53 -24.70
C ALA A 61 12.43 3.02 -24.96
N ALA A 62 11.39 3.86 -25.02
CA ALA A 62 11.55 5.30 -25.18
C ALA A 62 12.30 5.94 -24.00
N ALA A 63 12.00 5.49 -22.77
CA ALA A 63 12.72 5.97 -21.58
C ALA A 63 14.19 5.54 -21.56
N LEU A 64 14.49 4.29 -21.99
CA LEU A 64 15.86 3.80 -22.14
C LEU A 64 16.63 4.59 -23.20
N GLU A 65 16.03 4.87 -24.35
CA GLU A 65 16.67 5.65 -25.42
C GLU A 65 16.97 7.09 -24.96
N ALA A 66 15.99 7.74 -24.31
CA ALA A 66 16.16 9.07 -23.76
C ALA A 66 17.28 9.12 -22.69
N HIS A 67 17.41 8.06 -21.89
CA HIS A 67 18.50 7.93 -20.92
C HIS A 67 19.84 7.59 -21.59
N HIS A 68 19.85 6.75 -22.62
CA HIS A 68 21.06 6.36 -23.37
C HIS A 68 21.78 7.59 -23.95
N ALA A 69 21.02 8.55 -24.46
CA ALA A 69 21.55 9.81 -24.98
C ALA A 69 22.33 10.63 -23.93
N ARG A 70 22.05 10.44 -22.64
CA ARG A 70 22.70 11.13 -21.52
C ARG A 70 23.79 10.28 -20.88
N GLU A 71 23.48 9.02 -20.61
CA GLU A 71 24.31 8.06 -19.88
C GLU A 71 24.35 6.70 -20.57
N PRO A 72 25.13 6.57 -21.66
CA PRO A 72 25.13 5.37 -22.49
C PRO A 72 25.76 4.16 -21.81
N ALA A 73 26.66 4.36 -20.84
CA ALA A 73 27.31 3.28 -20.12
C ALA A 73 26.32 2.54 -19.19
N VAL A 74 25.64 3.28 -18.30
CA VAL A 74 24.63 2.74 -17.37
C VAL A 74 23.51 2.04 -18.14
N THR A 75 23.03 2.66 -19.22
CA THR A 75 21.95 2.08 -20.03
C THR A 75 22.34 0.74 -20.65
N ARG A 76 23.57 0.62 -21.20
CA ARG A 76 24.07 -0.64 -21.75
C ARG A 76 24.20 -1.73 -20.68
N GLU A 77 24.66 -1.35 -19.48
CA GLU A 77 24.77 -2.27 -18.37
C GLU A 77 23.40 -2.80 -17.91
N VAL A 78 22.41 -1.92 -17.76
CA VAL A 78 21.04 -2.33 -17.39
C VAL A 78 20.43 -3.24 -18.45
N VAL A 79 20.55 -2.89 -19.73
CA VAL A 79 20.04 -3.72 -20.83
C VAL A 79 20.71 -5.10 -20.86
N ALA A 80 22.01 -5.16 -20.57
CA ALA A 80 22.74 -6.43 -20.47
C ALA A 80 22.31 -7.25 -19.24
N ALA A 81 22.02 -6.61 -18.10
CA ALA A 81 21.66 -7.28 -16.86
C ALA A 81 20.26 -7.91 -16.90
N VAL A 82 19.24 -7.14 -17.31
CA VAL A 82 17.82 -7.57 -17.24
C VAL A 82 17.09 -7.48 -18.58
N GLY A 83 17.53 -6.60 -19.47
CA GLY A 83 16.84 -6.31 -20.74
C GLY A 83 15.52 -5.54 -20.56
N PRO A 84 14.94 -4.99 -21.65
CA PRO A 84 13.76 -4.13 -21.57
C PRO A 84 12.51 -4.84 -21.04
N ALA A 85 12.29 -6.10 -21.45
CA ALA A 85 11.11 -6.86 -21.04
C ALA A 85 11.11 -7.19 -19.54
N ALA A 86 12.27 -7.53 -18.96
CA ALA A 86 12.32 -7.78 -17.52
C ALA A 86 12.31 -6.48 -16.71
N LEU A 87 12.88 -5.39 -17.24
CA LEU A 87 12.75 -4.07 -16.64
C LEU A 87 11.28 -3.63 -16.57
N LEU A 88 10.50 -3.85 -17.64
CA LEU A 88 9.05 -3.64 -17.63
C LEU A 88 8.37 -4.45 -16.51
N GLU A 89 8.68 -5.74 -16.38
CA GLU A 89 8.11 -6.59 -15.33
C GLU A 89 8.48 -6.14 -13.91
N LEU A 90 9.71 -5.66 -13.71
CA LEU A 90 10.16 -5.03 -12.45
C LEU A 90 9.37 -3.75 -12.16
N THR A 91 9.27 -2.83 -13.12
CA THR A 91 8.51 -1.59 -12.98
C THR A 91 7.04 -1.86 -12.67
N ARG A 92 6.41 -2.81 -13.38
CA ARG A 92 5.04 -3.26 -13.09
C ARG A 92 4.93 -3.91 -11.71
N GLY A 93 5.94 -4.66 -11.28
CA GLY A 93 6.04 -5.19 -9.91
C GLY A 93 5.96 -4.10 -8.86
N LEU A 94 6.77 -3.04 -9.01
CA LEU A 94 6.78 -1.87 -8.12
C LEU A 94 5.40 -1.19 -8.08
N LEU A 95 4.78 -0.97 -9.25
CA LEU A 95 3.46 -0.35 -9.37
C LEU A 95 2.33 -1.19 -8.75
N ARG A 96 2.34 -2.52 -8.93
CA ARG A 96 1.35 -3.43 -8.31
C ARG A 96 1.37 -3.35 -6.79
N GLU A 97 2.55 -3.09 -6.22
CA GLU A 97 2.75 -2.90 -4.79
C GLU A 97 2.63 -1.44 -4.35
N ARG A 98 2.24 -0.55 -5.28
CA ARG A 98 2.07 0.89 -5.09
C ARG A 98 3.31 1.60 -4.55
N VAL A 99 4.48 1.14 -4.97
CA VAL A 99 5.72 1.88 -4.77
C VAL A 99 5.69 3.11 -5.68
N PRO A 100 5.81 4.33 -5.13
CA PRO A 100 6.10 5.52 -5.93
C PRO A 100 7.32 5.24 -6.80
N LEU A 101 7.19 5.34 -8.12
CA LEU A 101 8.34 5.12 -8.99
C LEU A 101 9.31 6.29 -8.82
N PRO A 102 10.59 6.02 -8.53
CA PRO A 102 11.60 7.07 -8.50
C PRO A 102 11.80 7.64 -9.92
N GLN A 103 12.63 8.66 -10.01
CA GLN A 103 13.12 9.12 -11.31
C GLN A 103 13.76 7.96 -12.07
N PHE A 104 13.58 7.92 -13.40
CA PHE A 104 14.01 6.78 -14.21
C PHE A 104 15.52 6.51 -14.10
N ALA A 105 16.35 7.55 -13.97
CA ALA A 105 17.79 7.41 -13.72
C ALA A 105 18.08 6.61 -12.44
N ALA A 106 17.45 6.97 -11.31
CA ALA A 106 17.63 6.24 -10.05
C ALA A 106 17.15 4.78 -10.12
N LEU A 107 16.11 4.49 -10.91
CA LEU A 107 15.69 3.12 -11.20
C LEU A 107 16.79 2.36 -11.96
N LEU A 108 17.39 2.96 -12.98
CA LEU A 108 18.47 2.34 -13.75
C LEU A 108 19.73 2.16 -12.90
N ASP A 109 20.09 3.12 -12.06
CA ASP A 109 21.21 3.00 -11.12
C ASP A 109 21.01 1.87 -10.12
N ALA A 110 19.80 1.73 -9.57
CA ALA A 110 19.46 0.62 -8.69
C ALA A 110 19.55 -0.73 -9.43
N VAL A 111 19.14 -0.79 -10.69
CA VAL A 111 19.25 -2.02 -11.49
C VAL A 111 20.71 -2.34 -11.84
N ALA A 112 21.50 -1.34 -12.21
CA ALA A 112 22.91 -1.49 -12.52
C ALA A 112 23.70 -1.91 -11.26
N SER A 113 23.40 -1.34 -10.10
CA SER A 113 24.14 -1.65 -8.87
C SER A 113 23.77 -2.97 -8.21
N GLU A 114 22.61 -3.56 -8.49
CA GLU A 114 22.14 -4.78 -7.82
C GLU A 114 22.71 -6.08 -8.44
N PRO A 115 23.59 -6.83 -7.74
CA PRO A 115 24.18 -8.04 -8.30
C PRO A 115 23.19 -9.20 -8.50
N LEU A 116 22.13 -9.30 -7.68
CA LEU A 116 21.13 -10.37 -7.81
C LEU A 116 20.38 -10.32 -9.15
N LEU A 117 20.24 -9.13 -9.75
CA LEU A 117 19.57 -8.96 -11.04
C LEU A 117 20.33 -9.60 -12.21
N ARG A 118 21.62 -9.91 -12.03
CA ARG A 118 22.43 -10.64 -13.03
C ARG A 118 22.31 -12.16 -12.89
N GLN A 119 21.67 -12.65 -11.82
CA GLN A 119 21.58 -14.07 -11.49
C GLN A 119 20.21 -14.60 -11.91
N ALA A 120 20.14 -15.30 -13.04
CA ALA A 120 18.89 -15.83 -13.58
C ALA A 120 18.16 -16.79 -12.60
N GLY A 121 18.91 -17.54 -11.79
CA GLY A 121 18.36 -18.41 -10.74
C GLY A 121 17.64 -17.66 -9.61
N GLU A 122 17.92 -16.36 -9.44
CA GLU A 122 17.37 -15.52 -8.38
C GLU A 122 16.19 -14.66 -8.87
N ARG A 123 15.63 -14.95 -10.06
CA ARG A 123 14.57 -14.14 -10.68
C ARG A 123 13.34 -13.92 -9.77
N SER A 124 13.02 -14.89 -8.92
CA SER A 124 11.92 -14.75 -7.94
C SER A 124 12.17 -13.69 -6.86
N ARG A 125 13.42 -13.26 -6.67
CA ARG A 125 13.85 -12.27 -5.67
C ARG A 125 14.18 -10.91 -6.26
N TRP A 126 14.28 -10.79 -7.58
CA TRP A 126 14.65 -9.56 -8.27
C TRP A 126 13.82 -8.34 -7.83
N LEU A 127 12.49 -8.49 -7.76
CA LEU A 127 11.62 -7.39 -7.32
C LEU A 127 11.89 -6.98 -5.87
N ALA A 128 12.16 -7.94 -4.97
CA ALA A 128 12.45 -7.64 -3.57
C ALA A 128 13.80 -6.91 -3.43
N ALA A 129 14.84 -7.39 -4.12
CA ALA A 129 16.16 -6.77 -4.13
C ALA A 129 16.10 -5.33 -4.69
N LEU A 130 15.40 -5.15 -5.81
CA LEU A 130 15.23 -3.81 -6.40
C LEU A 130 14.47 -2.86 -5.46
N ARG A 131 13.43 -3.33 -4.78
CA ARG A 131 12.70 -2.52 -3.80
C ARG A 131 13.56 -2.08 -2.64
N GLU A 132 14.37 -2.98 -2.09
CA GLU A 132 15.33 -2.69 -1.02
C GLU A 132 16.33 -1.63 -1.48
N ARG A 133 16.87 -1.77 -2.70
CA ARG A 133 17.78 -0.76 -3.26
C ARG A 133 17.13 0.59 -3.49
N LEU A 134 15.85 0.61 -3.84
CA LEU A 134 15.10 1.84 -4.06
C LEU A 134 14.50 2.44 -2.79
N ALA A 135 14.56 1.75 -1.65
CA ALA A 135 13.93 2.18 -0.40
C ALA A 135 14.23 3.64 0.01
N PRO A 136 15.48 4.16 -0.12
CA PRO A 136 15.79 5.56 0.18
C PRO A 136 14.93 6.58 -0.59
N HIS A 137 14.44 6.22 -1.77
CA HIS A 137 13.71 7.14 -2.65
C HIS A 137 12.20 7.24 -2.35
N TRP A 138 11.61 6.30 -1.61
CA TRP A 138 10.14 6.24 -1.50
C TRP A 138 9.62 5.94 -0.09
N VAL A 139 10.39 5.28 0.77
CA VAL A 139 9.88 4.87 2.10
C VAL A 139 9.53 6.10 2.94
N HIS A 140 10.40 7.11 2.98
CA HIS A 140 10.14 8.38 3.67
C HIS A 140 8.86 9.05 3.18
N GLU A 141 8.64 9.10 1.86
CA GLU A 141 7.45 9.72 1.27
C GLU A 141 6.18 8.97 1.68
N VAL A 142 6.21 7.64 1.68
CA VAL A 142 5.07 6.81 2.08
C VAL A 142 4.77 7.00 3.57
N VAL A 143 5.78 6.98 4.44
CA VAL A 143 5.58 7.20 5.89
C VAL A 143 5.03 8.62 6.15
N ALA A 144 5.58 9.63 5.48
CA ALA A 144 5.09 11.01 5.58
C ALA A 144 3.64 11.14 5.04
N ALA A 145 3.29 10.43 3.97
CA ALA A 145 1.94 10.41 3.42
C ALA A 145 0.93 9.80 4.41
N HIS A 146 1.30 8.72 5.11
CA HIS A 146 0.49 8.17 6.20
C HIS A 146 0.32 9.17 7.34
N ALA A 147 1.41 9.83 7.76
CA ALA A 147 1.40 10.83 8.84
C ALA A 147 0.51 12.05 8.53
N ARG A 148 0.35 12.43 7.24
CA ARG A 148 -0.56 13.50 6.81
C ARG A 148 -2.04 13.16 6.97
N VAL A 149 -2.40 11.87 6.94
CA VAL A 149 -3.80 11.40 7.07
C VAL A 149 -4.16 11.18 8.54
N GLY A 150 -3.20 10.76 9.35
CA GLY A 150 -3.38 10.57 10.79
C GLY A 150 -2.13 9.96 11.44
N ALA A 151 -2.24 9.62 12.72
CA ALA A 151 -1.14 8.96 13.42
C ALA A 151 -0.74 7.65 12.72
N VAL A 152 0.55 7.52 12.40
CA VAL A 152 1.08 6.32 11.75
C VAL A 152 0.95 5.14 12.71
N THR A 153 0.25 4.09 12.26
CA THR A 153 0.12 2.86 13.03
C THR A 153 0.96 1.76 12.38
N TRP A 154 1.77 1.10 13.20
CA TRP A 154 2.67 0.04 12.77
C TRP A 154 2.15 -1.31 13.23
N THR A 155 2.15 -2.29 12.34
CA THR A 155 1.75 -3.66 12.65
C THR A 155 2.84 -4.64 12.23
N ARG A 156 3.23 -5.56 13.12
CA ARG A 156 4.25 -6.59 12.87
C ARG A 156 3.68 -7.99 13.11
N PRO A 157 3.85 -8.93 12.17
CA PRO A 157 3.61 -10.33 12.46
C PRO A 157 4.70 -10.85 13.41
N VAL A 158 4.34 -11.70 14.36
CA VAL A 158 5.33 -12.52 15.08
C VAL A 158 5.95 -13.54 14.11
N SER A 159 7.13 -14.08 14.44
CA SER A 159 7.86 -15.02 13.57
C SER A 159 7.02 -16.22 13.14
N ASP A 160 6.20 -16.77 14.04
CA ASP A 160 5.29 -17.88 13.72
C ASP A 160 4.20 -17.49 12.72
N ALA A 161 3.74 -16.24 12.76
CA ALA A 161 2.78 -15.72 11.79
C ALA A 161 3.41 -15.56 10.40
N GLU A 162 4.66 -15.09 10.33
CA GLU A 162 5.41 -15.06 9.08
C GLU A 162 5.61 -16.46 8.51
N ALA A 163 6.08 -17.41 9.32
CA ALA A 163 6.31 -18.79 8.92
C ALA A 163 5.00 -19.47 8.46
N ALA A 164 3.90 -19.26 9.18
CA ALA A 164 2.60 -19.80 8.83
C ALA A 164 2.12 -19.28 7.47
N LEU A 165 2.26 -17.98 7.19
CA LEU A 165 1.85 -17.43 5.90
C LEU A 165 2.80 -17.85 4.77
N LEU A 166 4.12 -17.87 5.01
CA LEU A 166 5.14 -18.37 4.08
C LEU A 166 4.89 -19.83 3.67
N SER A 167 4.45 -20.69 4.60
CA SER A 167 4.11 -22.09 4.31
C SER A 167 2.96 -22.25 3.29
N ARG A 168 2.19 -21.19 3.04
CA ARG A 168 1.08 -21.14 2.07
C ARG A 168 1.47 -20.48 0.77
N ALA A 169 2.70 -19.98 0.66
CA ALA A 169 3.22 -19.43 -0.57
C ALA A 169 3.60 -20.56 -1.53
N VAL A 170 3.17 -20.43 -2.79
CA VAL A 170 3.53 -21.34 -3.86
C VAL A 170 4.19 -20.52 -4.95
N SER A 171 5.44 -20.84 -5.27
CA SER A 171 6.14 -20.28 -6.42
C SER A 171 5.82 -21.12 -7.66
N GLY A 172 5.55 -20.46 -8.78
CA GLY A 172 5.40 -21.12 -10.08
C GLY A 172 5.81 -20.20 -11.22
N GLU A 173 5.65 -20.65 -12.46
CA GLU A 173 6.01 -19.89 -13.67
C GLU A 173 5.32 -18.53 -13.76
N ARG A 174 4.09 -18.43 -13.23
CA ARG A 174 3.31 -17.17 -13.17
C ARG A 174 3.64 -16.30 -11.96
N GLY A 175 4.71 -16.62 -11.23
CA GLY A 175 5.14 -15.93 -10.02
C GLY A 175 4.56 -16.52 -8.73
N LEU A 176 4.64 -15.71 -7.67
CA LEU A 176 4.23 -16.07 -6.32
C LEU A 176 2.69 -16.05 -6.19
N ARG A 177 2.10 -17.11 -5.64
CA ARG A 177 0.68 -17.19 -5.28
C ARG A 177 0.48 -17.62 -3.83
N LEU A 178 -0.65 -17.27 -3.23
CA LEU A 178 -1.05 -17.76 -1.90
C LEU A 178 -2.10 -18.86 -2.02
N GLY A 179 -1.79 -20.04 -1.48
CA GLY A 179 -2.71 -21.15 -1.28
C GLY A 179 -3.65 -20.93 -0.10
N LEU A 180 -4.39 -19.82 -0.10
CA LEU A 180 -5.43 -19.50 0.88
C LEU A 180 -6.79 -19.42 0.19
N ASP A 181 -7.78 -20.10 0.76
CA ASP A 181 -9.18 -19.88 0.40
C ASP A 181 -9.63 -18.45 0.80
N ALA A 182 -10.78 -18.02 0.28
CA ALA A 182 -11.30 -16.67 0.50
C ALA A 182 -11.55 -16.34 1.98
N ARG A 183 -12.04 -17.30 2.77
CA ARG A 183 -12.35 -17.12 4.20
C ARG A 183 -11.05 -16.98 5.00
N SER A 184 -10.08 -17.86 4.75
CA SER A 184 -8.76 -17.81 5.36
C SER A 184 -8.06 -16.49 5.03
N ARG A 185 -8.07 -16.07 3.77
CA ARG A 185 -7.53 -14.78 3.33
C ARG A 185 -8.19 -13.61 4.06
N GLN A 186 -9.52 -13.60 4.19
CA GLN A 186 -10.24 -12.54 4.88
C GLN A 186 -9.95 -12.53 6.39
N THR A 187 -9.78 -13.69 7.01
CA THR A 187 -9.40 -13.79 8.43
C THR A 187 -8.01 -13.22 8.66
N TRP A 188 -7.03 -13.58 7.83
CA TRP A 188 -5.69 -12.98 7.85
C TRP A 188 -5.73 -11.45 7.68
N ARG A 189 -6.47 -10.95 6.69
CA ARG A 189 -6.64 -9.50 6.47
C ARG A 189 -7.22 -8.78 7.68
N ARG A 190 -8.27 -9.34 8.29
CA ARG A 190 -8.86 -8.76 9.50
C ARG A 190 -7.87 -8.72 10.65
N ARG A 191 -7.04 -9.75 10.84
CA ARG A 191 -5.98 -9.73 11.85
C ARG A 191 -4.96 -8.63 11.57
N VAL A 192 -4.51 -8.46 10.33
CA VAL A 192 -3.59 -7.36 9.99
C VAL A 192 -4.22 -6.00 10.31
N LEU A 193 -5.48 -5.80 9.92
CA LEU A 193 -6.19 -4.51 10.04
C LEU A 193 -6.74 -4.20 11.44
N GLN A 194 -6.61 -5.11 12.41
CA GLN A 194 -7.05 -4.86 13.78
C GLN A 194 -6.22 -3.74 14.41
N ASN A 195 -6.75 -2.53 14.52
CA ASN A 195 -6.08 -1.43 15.22
C ASN A 195 -6.39 -1.52 16.72
N ASP A 196 -5.51 -2.18 17.49
CA ASP A 196 -5.49 -2.11 18.96
C ASP A 196 -4.55 -0.97 19.38
N VAL A 197 -4.84 0.27 18.98
CA VAL A 197 -4.21 1.41 19.63
C VAL A 197 -5.04 1.70 20.87
N ALA A 198 -4.43 1.59 22.04
CA ALA A 198 -5.04 1.90 23.34
C ALA A 198 -5.67 3.30 23.30
N GLY A 199 -7.00 3.38 23.15
CA GLY A 199 -7.71 4.67 23.10
C GLY A 199 -8.99 4.72 22.27
N GLY A 200 -9.25 3.77 21.37
CA GLY A 200 -10.52 3.72 20.64
C GLY A 200 -10.41 3.09 19.27
N ARG A 201 -11.43 2.33 18.88
CA ARG A 201 -11.59 1.84 17.51
C ARG A 201 -11.82 3.02 16.58
N ASN A 202 -10.76 3.58 16.02
CA ASN A 202 -10.93 4.40 14.83
C ASN A 202 -11.12 3.46 13.64
N GLU A 203 -12.38 3.07 13.40
CA GLU A 203 -12.79 2.51 12.11
C GLU A 203 -12.52 3.50 10.95
N ASP A 204 -12.26 4.77 11.28
CA ASP A 204 -11.97 5.88 10.37
C ASP A 204 -10.49 6.29 10.27
N GLY A 205 -9.56 5.59 10.94
CA GLY A 205 -8.13 5.92 10.91
C GLY A 205 -7.42 5.45 9.62
N PRO A 206 -6.22 5.98 9.31
CA PRO A 206 -5.44 5.46 8.18
C PRO A 206 -5.13 3.96 8.38
N PRO A 207 -5.07 3.16 7.31
CA PRO A 207 -4.67 1.77 7.39
C PRO A 207 -3.24 1.66 7.96
N PRO A 208 -2.93 0.61 8.75
CA PRO A 208 -1.59 0.46 9.30
C PRO A 208 -0.55 0.21 8.20
N ILE A 209 0.71 0.51 8.52
CA ILE A 209 1.85 0.02 7.75
C ILE A 209 2.29 -1.32 8.36
N VAL A 210 2.34 -2.36 7.53
CA VAL A 210 2.82 -3.68 7.93
C VAL A 210 4.31 -3.75 7.74
N VAL A 211 5.05 -4.11 8.79
CA VAL A 211 6.51 -4.32 8.74
C VAL A 211 6.79 -5.78 9.04
N CYS A 212 7.55 -6.46 8.18
CA CYS A 212 7.86 -7.88 8.32
C CYS A 212 9.28 -8.19 7.81
N SER A 213 9.73 -9.44 7.95
CA SER A 213 11.03 -9.83 7.39
C SER A 213 11.06 -9.70 5.86
N PRO A 214 12.24 -9.48 5.25
CA PRO A 214 12.40 -9.44 3.79
C PRO A 214 11.79 -10.65 3.07
N ARG A 215 11.92 -11.83 3.67
CA ARG A 215 11.36 -13.08 3.14
C ARG A 215 9.84 -13.10 3.16
N ALA A 216 9.20 -12.59 4.23
CA ALA A 216 7.75 -12.59 4.39
C ALA A 216 7.05 -11.47 3.59
N ARG A 217 7.75 -10.38 3.29
CA ARG A 217 7.19 -9.18 2.66
C ARG A 217 6.42 -9.44 1.35
N PRO A 218 6.91 -10.20 0.36
CA PRO A 218 6.15 -10.49 -0.87
C PRO A 218 4.84 -11.24 -0.61
N VAL A 219 4.82 -12.09 0.41
CA VAL A 219 3.68 -12.92 0.78
C VAL A 219 2.62 -12.06 1.50
N PHE A 220 3.04 -11.15 2.39
CA PHE A 220 2.13 -10.17 3.00
C PHE A 220 1.60 -9.15 1.99
N ALA A 221 2.44 -8.66 1.08
CA ALA A 221 2.00 -7.79 -0.01
C ALA A 221 0.93 -8.49 -0.86
N LEU A 222 1.12 -9.76 -1.21
CA LEU A 222 0.13 -10.53 -1.95
C LEU A 222 -1.16 -10.84 -1.16
N LEU A 223 -1.05 -11.02 0.16
CA LEU A 223 -2.20 -11.17 1.04
C LEU A 223 -3.07 -9.91 1.01
N LEU A 224 -2.44 -8.73 1.06
CA LEU A 224 -3.07 -7.43 1.21
C LEU A 224 -3.35 -6.73 -0.14
N ALA A 225 -2.82 -7.27 -1.23
CA ALA A 225 -3.01 -6.77 -2.58
C ALA A 225 -4.51 -6.61 -2.92
N ARG A 226 -4.82 -5.49 -3.60
CA ARG A 226 -6.18 -5.13 -4.04
C ARG A 226 -7.23 -5.03 -2.91
N GLY A 227 -6.80 -5.00 -1.64
CA GLY A 227 -7.65 -4.68 -0.51
C GLY A 227 -8.06 -3.20 -0.51
N THR A 228 -9.19 -2.93 0.11
CA THR A 228 -9.65 -1.57 0.45
C THR A 228 -9.92 -1.50 1.96
N PRO A 229 -9.23 -0.62 2.70
CA PRO A 229 -8.17 0.29 2.25
C PRO A 229 -6.90 -0.45 1.77
N HIS A 230 -6.04 0.24 1.03
CA HIS A 230 -4.72 -0.30 0.67
C HIS A 230 -3.81 -0.27 1.90
N VAL A 231 -3.07 -1.35 2.11
CA VAL A 231 -2.15 -1.50 3.22
C VAL A 231 -0.74 -1.57 2.66
N THR A 232 0.10 -0.62 3.08
CA THR A 232 1.53 -0.62 2.75
C THR A 232 2.21 -1.77 3.48
N VAL A 233 3.05 -2.52 2.77
CA VAL A 233 3.88 -3.58 3.36
C VAL A 233 5.35 -3.25 3.12
N LEU A 234 6.08 -3.08 4.20
CA LEU A 234 7.52 -2.83 4.22
C LEU A 234 8.28 -4.05 4.78
N SER A 235 9.50 -4.27 4.31
CA SER A 235 10.46 -5.13 4.99
C SER A 235 11.23 -4.34 6.04
N THR A 236 11.80 -5.02 7.03
CA THR A 236 12.74 -4.39 7.97
C THR A 236 13.97 -3.83 7.25
N VAL A 237 14.42 -4.48 6.17
CA VAL A 237 15.55 -4.02 5.36
C VAL A 237 15.20 -2.75 4.60
N GLU A 238 13.99 -2.61 4.05
CA GLU A 238 13.56 -1.37 3.39
C GLU A 238 13.58 -0.16 4.36
N LEU A 239 13.22 -0.37 5.63
CA LEU A 239 13.33 0.68 6.64
C LEU A 239 14.79 1.02 6.97
N GLN A 240 15.64 0.00 7.11
CA GLN A 240 17.06 0.17 7.39
C GLN A 240 17.78 0.89 6.25
N GLU A 241 17.51 0.51 5.01
CA GLU A 241 18.06 1.16 3.81
C GLU A 241 17.58 2.60 3.68
N ALA A 242 16.36 2.91 4.13
CA ALA A 242 15.86 4.27 4.25
C ALA A 242 16.33 5.00 5.51
N GLU A 243 17.22 4.41 6.32
CA GLU A 243 17.71 4.98 7.58
C GLU A 243 16.59 5.34 8.59
N LEU A 244 15.51 4.56 8.57
CA LEU A 244 14.38 4.70 9.50
C LEU A 244 14.45 3.64 10.60
N PRO A 245 14.05 3.99 11.84
CA PRO A 245 14.02 3.01 12.91
C PRO A 245 12.95 1.95 12.65
N VAL A 246 13.27 0.70 12.99
CA VAL A 246 12.35 -0.43 12.80
C VAL A 246 11.31 -0.43 13.93
N PRO A 247 10.01 -0.34 13.64
CA PRO A 247 8.97 -0.33 14.66
C PRO A 247 9.02 -1.57 15.56
N GLY A 248 8.88 -1.42 16.87
CA GLY A 248 8.93 -2.51 17.85
C GLY A 248 10.33 -3.00 18.23
N ASP A 249 11.39 -2.50 17.60
CA ASP A 249 12.77 -2.64 18.11
C ASP A 249 13.00 -1.62 19.25
N PRO A 250 14.03 -1.79 20.12
CA PRO A 250 14.20 -0.95 21.31
C PRO A 250 14.23 0.56 21.08
N ASP A 251 14.82 0.99 19.97
CA ASP A 251 14.93 2.41 19.58
C ASP A 251 13.85 2.84 18.57
N GLY A 252 12.89 1.96 18.28
CA GLY A 252 11.86 2.17 17.27
C GLY A 252 10.51 2.65 17.81
N PRO A 253 9.64 3.17 16.93
CA PRO A 253 8.27 3.50 17.32
C PRO A 253 7.52 2.24 17.75
N PRO A 254 6.49 2.36 18.61
CA PRO A 254 5.71 1.20 19.04
C PRO A 254 5.04 0.53 17.84
N ALA A 255 5.03 -0.80 17.85
CA ALA A 255 4.33 -1.61 16.88
C ALA A 255 3.36 -2.58 17.57
N ARG A 256 2.20 -2.77 16.96
CA ARG A 256 1.28 -3.82 17.35
C ARG A 256 1.77 -5.15 16.77
N TRP A 257 1.97 -6.12 17.65
CA TRP A 257 2.28 -7.49 17.24
C TRP A 257 1.01 -8.30 17.02
N PHE A 258 1.00 -9.17 16.01
CA PHE A 258 -0.13 -10.07 15.78
C PHE A 258 0.32 -11.50 15.44
N GLU A 259 -0.50 -12.45 15.89
CA GLU A 259 -0.32 -13.88 15.67
C GLU A 259 -1.07 -14.36 14.43
N ALA A 260 -0.68 -15.54 13.93
CA ALA A 260 -1.44 -16.22 12.89
C ALA A 260 -2.89 -16.46 13.38
N PRO A 261 -3.90 -16.34 12.51
CA PRO A 261 -5.23 -16.78 12.87
C PRO A 261 -5.23 -18.28 13.19
N VAL A 262 -5.82 -18.64 14.34
CA VAL A 262 -6.07 -20.04 14.71
C VAL A 262 -6.86 -20.71 13.59
N GLN A 263 -6.26 -21.70 12.94
CA GLN A 263 -6.95 -22.50 11.93
C GLN A 263 -7.65 -23.64 12.65
N HIS A 264 -8.98 -23.56 12.76
CA HIS A 264 -9.74 -24.74 13.12
C HIS A 264 -9.61 -25.74 11.98
N ALA A 265 -8.90 -26.84 12.22
CA ALA A 265 -8.87 -27.98 11.32
C ALA A 265 -10.31 -28.53 11.22
N GLY A 266 -11.07 -28.13 10.20
CA GLY A 266 -12.50 -28.41 10.19
C GLY A 266 -13.19 -28.02 8.91
N GLY A 267 -12.94 -28.80 7.86
CA GLY A 267 -13.66 -28.69 6.60
C GLY A 267 -12.98 -29.51 5.52
N ALA A 268 -12.83 -30.81 5.75
CA ALA A 268 -12.53 -31.75 4.69
C ALA A 268 -13.61 -31.58 3.60
N SER A 269 -13.27 -30.87 2.53
CA SER A 269 -14.05 -30.86 1.30
C SER A 269 -14.02 -32.28 0.77
N ARG A 270 -15.11 -33.04 1.04
CA ARG A 270 -15.30 -34.37 0.49
C ARG A 270 -15.14 -34.27 -1.02
N GLY A 271 -14.17 -35.01 -1.54
CA GLY A 271 -13.86 -35.09 -2.96
C GLY A 271 -15.13 -35.33 -3.76
N ARG A 272 -15.37 -34.43 -4.72
CA ARG A 272 -16.31 -34.68 -5.81
C ARG A 272 -15.57 -35.55 -6.81
N THR A 273 -15.65 -36.87 -6.64
CA THR A 273 -15.23 -37.85 -7.64
C THR A 273 -16.18 -37.75 -8.83
N LEU A 274 -15.62 -37.59 -10.03
CA LEU A 274 -16.27 -37.67 -11.34
C LEU A 274 -15.29 -38.40 -12.29
N PRO A 275 -15.75 -39.06 -13.36
CA PRO A 275 -15.96 -40.51 -13.37
C PRO A 275 -15.08 -41.26 -14.38
N GLY A 276 -14.87 -42.55 -14.07
CA GLY A 276 -14.57 -43.66 -14.99
C GLY A 276 -13.83 -43.37 -16.30
N GLU A 277 -12.52 -43.61 -16.30
CA GLU A 277 -11.83 -44.13 -17.48
C GLU A 277 -11.73 -45.65 -17.33
N ARG A 278 -12.27 -46.35 -18.33
CA ARG A 278 -12.20 -47.79 -18.50
C ARG A 278 -10.81 -48.13 -19.03
N ASP A 279 -10.10 -49.00 -18.34
CA ASP A 279 -8.94 -49.68 -18.91
C ASP A 279 -9.40 -50.62 -20.04
N THR A 280 -8.82 -50.42 -21.20
CA THR A 280 -8.69 -51.43 -22.26
C THR A 280 -7.36 -52.17 -22.07
N ALA A 281 -7.43 -53.43 -21.66
CA ALA A 281 -6.53 -54.51 -22.03
C ALA A 281 -7.16 -55.86 -21.61
#